data_AF-A0A6G8CTV8-F1
#
_entry.id   AF-A0A6G8CTV8-F1
#
_cell.length_a   1.000
_cell.length_b   1.000
_cell.length_c   1.000
_cell.angle_alpha   90.00
_cell.angle_beta   90.00
_cell.angle_gamma   90.00
#
_symmetry.space_group_name_H-M   'P 1'
#
loop_
_entity.id
_entity.type
_entity.pdbx_description
1 polymer ?
#
loop_
_entity_poly.entity_id
_entity_poly.type
_entity_poly.pdbx_seq_one_letter_code
_entity_poly.pdbx_strand_id
1 'polypeptide(L)' 'MSMNEIESRAASLIEGIIMTPVDAETQLIDSGLVDSLSAVDVTLAVEREFGVKIPPSEIDVHLQSVQTLAQFIQARVHA' A
#
# COMPACT_ATOMS: atom_id res chain seq x y z
N MET A 1 6.55 -4.56 -14.19
CA MET A 1 6.26 -5.30 -12.96
C MET A 1 4.89 -5.95 -13.11
N SER A 2 4.74 -7.21 -12.74
CA SER A 2 3.43 -7.89 -12.75
C SER A 2 2.62 -7.53 -11.50
N MET A 3 1.28 -7.64 -11.56
CA MET A 3 0.38 -7.33 -10.42
C MET A 3 0.81 -8.04 -9.13
N ASN A 4 1.01 -9.36 -9.20
CA ASN A 4 1.43 -10.17 -8.06
C ASN A 4 2.76 -9.68 -7.44
N GLU A 5 3.69 -9.14 -8.23
CA GLU A 5 4.95 -8.62 -7.67
C GLU A 5 4.73 -7.33 -6.90
N ILE A 6 3.84 -6.47 -7.39
CA ILE A 6 3.49 -5.22 -6.72
C ILE A 6 2.73 -5.53 -5.43
N GLU A 7 1.76 -6.44 -5.47
CA GLU A 7 1.04 -6.91 -4.29
C GLU A 7 1.99 -7.48 -3.24
N SER A 8 2.88 -8.40 -3.63
CA SER A 8 3.80 -9.03 -2.69
C SER A 8 4.78 -8.03 -2.08
N ARG A 9 5.26 -7.05 -2.86
CA ARG A 9 6.12 -5.97 -2.35
C ARG A 9 5.37 -4.99 -1.45
N ALA A 10 4.16 -4.59 -1.85
CA ALA A 10 3.32 -3.70 -1.06
C ALA A 10 2.95 -4.35 0.28
N ALA A 11 2.58 -5.64 0.28
CA ALA A 11 2.36 -6.42 1.49
C ALA A 11 3.59 -6.39 2.38
N SER A 12 4.77 -6.82 1.91
CA SER A 12 5.99 -6.80 2.73
C SER A 12 6.38 -5.40 3.25
N LEU A 13 6.14 -4.34 2.48
CA LEU A 13 6.34 -2.95 2.93
C LEU A 13 5.42 -2.61 4.10
N ILE A 14 4.13 -2.93 3.96
CA ILE A 14 3.13 -2.69 4.99
C ILE A 14 3.49 -3.51 6.23
N GLU A 15 3.75 -4.81 6.08
CA GLU A 15 4.16 -5.71 7.17
C GLU A 15 5.36 -5.17 7.95
N GLY A 16 6.34 -4.58 7.27
CA GLY A 16 7.50 -3.96 7.92
C GLY A 16 7.16 -2.72 8.75
N ILE A 17 6.09 -2.01 8.40
CA ILE A 17 5.66 -0.78 9.08
C ILE A 17 4.73 -1.10 10.27
N ILE A 18 3.74 -1.96 10.05
CA ILE A 18 2.73 -2.32 11.07
C ILE A 18 3.17 -3.53 11.93
N MET A 19 4.34 -4.11 11.63
CA MET A 19 4.90 -5.31 12.27
C MET A 19 3.93 -6.50 12.34
N THR A 20 3.01 -6.57 11.37
CA THR A 20 1.90 -7.52 11.36
C THR A 20 1.74 -8.05 9.93
N PRO A 21 1.61 -9.37 9.74
CA PRO A 21 1.40 -9.96 8.42
C PRO A 21 0.07 -9.52 7.80
N VAL A 22 0.07 -9.21 6.50
CA VAL A 22 -1.13 -8.80 5.75
C VAL A 22 -1.19 -9.48 4.39
N ASP A 23 -2.38 -9.94 4.02
CA ASP A 23 -2.67 -10.51 2.71
C ASP A 23 -3.21 -9.44 1.75
N ALA A 24 -3.21 -9.78 0.45
CA ALA A 24 -3.79 -8.95 -0.60
C ALA A 24 -5.23 -8.51 -0.29
N GLU A 25 -6.01 -9.42 0.29
CA GLU A 25 -7.43 -9.25 0.62
C GLU A 25 -7.65 -8.65 2.02
N THR A 26 -6.59 -8.45 2.81
CA THR A 26 -6.70 -7.88 4.15
C THR A 26 -7.15 -6.42 4.07
N GLN A 27 -8.24 -6.11 4.78
CA GLN A 27 -8.73 -4.75 4.91
C GLN A 27 -7.95 -3.99 5.96
N LEU A 28 -6.95 -3.20 5.56
CA LEU A 28 -5.99 -2.56 6.47
C LEU A 28 -6.64 -1.53 7.41
N ILE A 29 -7.63 -0.79 6.89
CA ILE A 29 -8.36 0.25 7.64
C ILE A 29 -9.42 -0.38 8.54
N ASP A 30 -10.21 -1.32 8.01
CA ASP A 30 -11.29 -1.97 8.76
C ASP A 30 -10.73 -2.84 9.90
N SER A 31 -9.59 -3.50 9.67
CA SER A 31 -8.89 -4.27 10.70
C SER A 31 -8.18 -3.41 11.75
N GLY A 32 -8.12 -2.08 11.55
CA GLY A 32 -7.38 -1.16 12.42
C GLY A 32 -5.87 -1.38 12.41
N LEU A 33 -5.33 -1.96 11.32
CA LEU A 33 -3.88 -2.18 11.17
C LEU A 33 -3.17 -0.91 10.69
N VAL A 34 -3.89 -0.07 9.93
CA VAL A 34 -3.39 1.20 9.43
C VAL A 34 -4.17 2.34 10.08
N ASP A 35 -3.46 3.13 10.86
CA ASP A 35 -3.89 4.40 11.42
C ASP A 35 -3.49 5.57 10.50
N SER A 36 -3.98 6.78 10.78
CA SER A 36 -3.60 7.99 10.02
C SER A 36 -2.10 8.23 9.91
N LEU A 37 -1.29 7.80 10.88
CA LEU A 37 0.17 7.93 10.81
C LEU A 37 0.80 6.84 9.95
N SER A 38 0.49 5.58 10.21
CA SER A 38 1.01 4.44 9.45
C SER A 38 0.59 4.49 7.97
N ALA A 39 -0.58 5.05 7.67
CA ALA A 39 -1.03 5.31 6.31
C ALA A 39 -0.08 6.22 5.53
N VAL A 40 0.40 7.29 6.19
CA VAL A 40 1.36 8.25 5.60
C VAL A 40 2.72 7.60 5.43
N ASP A 41 3.20 6.83 6.41
CA ASP A 41 4.48 6.10 6.32
C ASP A 41 4.46 5.05 5.20
N VAL A 42 3.40 4.23 5.11
CA VAL A 42 3.21 3.25 4.02
C VAL A 42 3.22 3.95 2.68
N THR A 43 2.45 5.03 2.56
CA THR A 43 2.38 5.83 1.33
C THR A 43 3.76 6.33 0.93
N LEU A 44 4.49 6.95 1.85
CA LEU A 44 5.82 7.50 1.59
C LEU A 44 6.83 6.41 1.18
N ALA A 45 6.74 5.23 1.82
CA ALA A 45 7.59 4.09 1.50
C ALA A 45 7.29 3.53 0.10
N VAL A 46 6.01 3.40 -0.25
CA VAL A 46 5.55 2.99 -1.58
C VAL A 46 5.96 3.99 -2.66
N GLU A 47 5.78 5.29 -2.42
CA GLU A 47 6.22 6.34 -3.35
C GLU A 47 7.73 6.26 -3.62
N ARG A 48 8.53 5.98 -2.58
CA ARG A 48 9.99 5.83 -2.72
C ARG A 48 10.39 4.53 -3.42
N GLU A 49 9.74 3.42 -3.11
CA GLU A 49 10.05 2.10 -3.65
C GLU A 49 9.65 1.98 -5.13
N PHE A 50 8.45 2.46 -5.47
CA PHE A 50 7.87 2.30 -6.82
C PHE A 50 7.98 3.56 -7.68
N GLY A 51 8.38 4.71 -7.10
CA GLY A 51 8.45 5.98 -7.83
C GLY A 51 7.08 6.58 -8.19
N VAL A 52 6.01 6.12 -7.55
CA VAL A 52 4.65 6.65 -7.75
C VAL A 52 4.40 7.86 -6.86
N LYS A 53 3.32 8.60 -7.14
CA LYS A 53 2.80 9.62 -6.23
C LYS A 53 1.39 9.26 -5.78
N ILE A 54 1.14 9.24 -4.47
CA ILE A 54 -0.16 8.98 -3.86
C ILE A 54 -0.55 10.26 -3.10
N PRO A 55 -1.54 11.03 -3.59
CA PRO A 55 -1.96 12.23 -2.88
C PRO A 55 -2.65 11.86 -1.56
N PRO A 56 -2.45 12.67 -0.50
CA PRO A 56 -2.97 12.38 0.83
C PRO A 56 -4.50 12.25 0.90
N SER A 57 -5.22 12.91 -0.01
CA SER A 57 -6.68 12.78 -0.12
C SER A 57 -7.15 11.43 -0.66
N GLU A 58 -6.29 10.70 -1.37
CA GLU A 58 -6.61 9.37 -1.94
C GLU A 58 -6.06 8.22 -1.07
N ILE A 59 -5.20 8.50 -0.09
CA ILE A 59 -4.59 7.51 0.83
C ILE A 59 -5.68 6.64 1.45
N ASP A 60 -6.71 7.24 2.03
CA ASP A 60 -7.79 6.53 2.72
C ASP A 60 -8.54 5.55 1.79
N VAL A 61 -8.71 5.93 0.52
CA VAL A 61 -9.38 5.09 -0.48
C VAL A 61 -8.49 3.94 -0.92
N HIS A 62 -7.19 4.18 -1.15
CA HIS A 62 -6.27 3.18 -1.66
C HIS A 62 -5.72 2.24 -0.59
N LEU A 63 -5.66 2.68 0.66
CA LEU A 63 -5.27 1.85 1.81
C LEU A 63 -6.43 1.01 2.37
N GLN A 64 -7.59 0.97 1.72
CA GLN A 64 -8.65 0.03 2.06
C GLN A 64 -8.17 -1.43 2.06
N SER A 65 -7.33 -1.81 1.11
CA SER A 65 -6.69 -3.13 1.04
C SER A 65 -5.38 -3.09 0.27
N VAL A 66 -4.51 -4.08 0.51
CA VAL A 66 -3.24 -4.24 -0.21
C VAL A 66 -3.48 -4.37 -1.72
N GLN A 67 -4.51 -5.11 -2.13
CA GLN A 67 -4.86 -5.27 -3.54
C GLN A 67 -5.23 -3.92 -4.19
N THR A 68 -6.03 -3.09 -3.52
CA THR A 68 -6.43 -1.76 -4.04
C THR A 68 -5.21 -0.86 -4.22
N LEU A 69 -4.32 -0.86 -3.23
CA LEU A 69 -3.05 -0.13 -3.29
C LEU A 69 -2.18 -0.63 -4.44
N ALA A 70 -2.06 -1.95 -4.61
CA ALA A 70 -1.26 -2.54 -5.67
C ALA A 70 -1.82 -2.23 -7.08
N GLN A 71 -3.14 -2.24 -7.26
CA GLN A 71 -3.79 -1.86 -8.52
C GLN A 71 -3.47 -0.40 -8.86
N PHE A 72 -3.51 0.47 -7.85
CA PHE A 72 -3.17 1.87 -8.00
C PHE A 72 -1.71 2.08 -8.38
N ILE A 73 -0.79 1.41 -7.67
CA ILE A 73 0.64 1.44 -7.99
C ILE A 73 0.85 0.95 -9.42
N GLN A 74 0.26 -0.18 -9.81
CA GLN A 74 0.37 -0.72 -11.16
C GLN A 74 -0.08 0.28 -12.23
N ALA A 75 -1.16 1.00 -11.99
CA ALA A 75 -1.68 2.00 -12.93
C ALA A 75 -0.77 3.22 -13.08
N ARG A 76 0.07 3.53 -12.08
CA ARG A 76 0.97 4.71 -12.08
C ARG A 76 2.45 4.38 -12.27
N VAL A 77 2.86 3.13 -12.04
CA VAL A 77 4.23 2.68 -12.22
C VAL A 77 4.52 2.57 -13.72
N HIS A 78 5.02 3.65 -14.29
CA HIS A 78 5.61 3.65 -15.62
C HIS A 78 7.10 3.38 -15.47
N ALA A 79 7.54 2.21 -15.96
CA ALA A 79 8.95 1.88 -16.11
C ALA A 79 9.61 2.78 -17.18
#